data_AF-A0A838EQA3-F1
#
_entry.id   AF-A0A838EQA3-F1
#
_cell.length_a   1.000
_cell.length_b   1.000
_cell.length_c   1.000
_cell.angle_alpha   90.00
_cell.angle_beta   90.00
_cell.angle_gamma   90.00
#
_symmetry.space_group_name_H-M   'P 1'
#
loop_
_entity.id
_entity.type
_entity.pdbx_description
1 polymer ?
#
loop_
_entity_poly.entity_id
_entity_poly.type
_entity_poly.pdbx_seq_one_letter_code
_entity_poly.pdbx_strand_id
1 'polypeptide(L)'
;MKKIKSSVLSVLALSLLSTACIEMGAANLLKKKDSDSSPKKEKSNLVTNKSSSVDQEIGDEKVKMHVISQKELRMQELAGKVLGVDSQAAMKLISKLPHTTAVVNKKMTNKNLKMVAAPQESLSLGFPVGLIGEQSVFGGVITKVSDKVSETLGTLKLTDLTPIHVRPMVAADGDDLYLALIGCASECDEDSAQEALIYIPITKISDDGEMVYLDLSAIGKGLDLIKMLDRTGAYTKLISISSATTAFDYSFSTLVFDIVSTMVPVGTKVEDYAATPKTEFTVRWYLKLTSGSNPSFKSRPATEGVGFFQTDRSKESKITRFSTTDFGKTVKYYVKNVPEKYKPVFASAFNNWNTEFTKIIGRDLLSYEFIESSDPEKSHITAGDIRYNVMEWDLNNIASYGGLGPSIANQFTGETMSANVLIQGPTIIELYTKWFALSQTARNLIAEGRSNEANAIVAKFNKEAKAELANRSKVKFAVKLGNLEMNVHAQEVELEDPMIKNHFEIVPAGITFDAYMTGYFTEMLEHELGHNLGLRHNFKGNLGAYETGEKGSVSRSIMEYLGRPYR
;
A
#
# COMPACT_ATOMS: atom_id res chain seq x y z
N MET A 1 58.66 -34.88 62.19
CA MET A 1 57.52 -35.78 62.48
C MET A 1 56.23 -34.97 62.47
N LYS A 2 55.17 -35.50 61.83
CA LYS A 2 53.74 -35.06 61.88
C LYS A 2 53.32 -33.76 61.14
N LYS A 3 52.37 -33.98 60.20
CA LYS A 3 51.21 -33.17 59.75
C LYS A 3 51.36 -31.64 59.66
N ILE A 4 51.30 -31.13 58.43
CA ILE A 4 50.65 -29.85 58.11
C ILE A 4 49.60 -30.13 57.02
N LYS A 5 48.32 -30.11 57.42
CA LYS A 5 47.13 -30.11 56.55
C LYS A 5 46.45 -28.75 56.80
N SER A 6 46.35 -27.90 55.79
CA SER A 6 45.30 -26.90 55.57
C SER A 6 45.76 -25.94 54.46
N SER A 7 44.84 -25.55 53.56
CA SER A 7 44.90 -24.42 52.62
C SER A 7 45.79 -24.46 51.36
N VAL A 8 45.54 -25.38 50.40
CA VAL A 8 45.75 -25.15 48.93
C VAL A 8 44.72 -25.90 48.03
N LEU A 9 43.76 -26.64 48.59
CA LEU A 9 42.82 -27.47 47.82
C LEU A 9 41.47 -26.77 47.57
N SER A 10 41.49 -25.63 46.87
CA SER A 10 40.24 -24.95 46.44
C SER A 10 40.33 -24.27 45.07
N VAL A 11 41.48 -24.33 44.39
CA VAL A 11 41.72 -23.55 43.16
C VAL A 11 42.05 -24.42 41.93
N LEU A 12 42.17 -25.75 42.07
CA LEU A 12 42.42 -26.66 40.92
C LEU A 12 41.25 -27.58 40.54
N ALA A 13 40.08 -27.46 41.17
CA ALA A 13 38.88 -28.23 40.80
C ALA A 13 37.89 -27.46 39.91
N LEU A 14 38.16 -26.18 39.61
CA LEU A 14 37.26 -25.33 38.82
C LEU A 14 37.72 -25.11 37.36
N SER A 15 38.88 -25.63 36.95
CA SER A 15 39.44 -25.40 35.60
C SER A 15 39.55 -26.66 34.72
N LEU A 16 38.95 -27.78 35.12
CA LEU A 16 38.92 -29.04 34.35
C LEU A 16 37.51 -29.58 34.08
N LEU A 17 36.46 -28.84 34.44
CA LEU A 17 35.06 -29.13 34.10
C LEU A 17 34.53 -28.26 32.95
N SER A 18 35.33 -27.33 32.41
CA SER A 18 34.91 -26.42 31.33
C SER A 18 35.24 -26.89 29.91
N THR A 19 35.85 -28.07 29.72
CA THR A 19 36.31 -28.52 28.39
C THR A 19 35.77 -29.88 27.95
N ALA A 20 34.83 -30.48 28.69
CA ALA A 20 34.21 -31.77 28.33
C ALA A 20 32.67 -31.73 28.17
N CYS A 21 32.02 -30.56 28.32
CA CYS A 21 30.57 -30.42 28.10
C CYS A 21 30.19 -29.76 26.76
N ILE A 22 31.16 -29.46 25.89
CA ILE A 22 30.92 -28.70 24.65
C ILE A 22 30.67 -29.60 23.41
N GLU A 23 30.92 -30.91 23.46
CA GLU A 23 30.80 -31.77 22.24
C GLU A 23 29.71 -32.86 22.26
N MET A 24 28.83 -32.94 23.27
CA MET A 24 27.74 -33.94 23.28
C MET A 24 26.33 -33.38 23.53
N GLY A 25 26.15 -32.05 23.48
CA GLY A 25 24.86 -31.38 23.71
C GLY A 25 24.11 -30.88 22.47
N ALA A 26 24.72 -30.94 21.27
CA ALA A 26 24.19 -30.27 20.08
C ALA A 26 23.17 -31.09 19.25
N ALA A 27 22.86 -32.34 19.62
CA ALA A 27 22.04 -33.23 18.79
C ALA A 27 20.68 -33.65 19.39
N ASN A 28 20.30 -33.19 20.60
CA ASN A 28 19.09 -33.69 21.28
C ASN A 28 18.20 -32.64 21.99
N LEU A 29 18.38 -31.34 21.71
CA LEU A 29 17.53 -30.26 22.23
C LEU A 29 16.41 -29.81 21.26
N LEU A 30 16.29 -30.46 20.10
CA LEU A 30 15.17 -30.29 19.16
C LEU A 30 14.16 -31.43 19.33
N LYS A 31 13.46 -31.50 20.48
CA LYS A 31 12.15 -32.18 20.67
C LYS A 31 11.78 -32.25 22.16
N LYS A 32 10.79 -31.42 22.54
CA LYS A 32 9.81 -31.53 23.66
C LYS A 32 9.80 -30.37 24.65
N LYS A 33 8.56 -29.90 24.90
CA LYS A 33 8.03 -28.77 25.69
C LYS A 33 7.99 -27.46 24.89
N ASP A 34 6.84 -26.92 24.48
CA ASP A 34 5.50 -27.01 25.06
C ASP A 34 4.42 -27.48 24.06
N SER A 35 3.68 -28.50 24.48
CA SER A 35 2.36 -28.81 23.96
C SER A 35 1.35 -27.96 24.72
N ASP A 36 0.45 -27.33 23.96
CA ASP A 36 -0.77 -26.64 24.39
C ASP A 36 -0.65 -25.13 24.69
N SER A 37 -0.19 -24.39 23.69
CA SER A 37 -0.77 -23.08 23.35
C SER A 37 -0.55 -22.80 21.87
N SER A 38 -1.20 -23.60 21.02
CA SER A 38 -1.50 -23.12 19.67
C SER A 38 -2.21 -21.77 19.85
N PRO A 39 -1.75 -20.65 19.27
CA PRO A 39 -2.58 -19.46 19.24
C PRO A 39 -3.90 -19.91 18.64
N LYS A 40 -5.00 -19.75 19.39
CA LYS A 40 -6.34 -19.95 18.85
C LYS A 40 -6.33 -19.22 17.53
N LYS A 41 -6.48 -19.94 16.41
CA LYS A 41 -6.52 -19.35 15.07
C LYS A 41 -7.58 -18.26 15.17
N GLU A 42 -7.13 -17.01 15.21
CA GLU A 42 -8.02 -15.87 15.37
C GLU A 42 -9.01 -15.98 14.21
N LYS A 43 -10.31 -15.92 14.52
CA LYS A 43 -11.34 -16.09 13.49
C LYS A 43 -11.09 -15.00 12.46
N SER A 44 -10.83 -15.41 11.21
CA SER A 44 -10.54 -14.44 10.15
C SER A 44 -11.72 -13.47 10.03
N ASN A 45 -11.43 -12.18 10.14
CA ASN A 45 -12.40 -11.10 9.95
C ASN A 45 -12.70 -10.85 8.46
N LEU A 46 -12.03 -11.53 7.52
CA LEU A 46 -12.30 -11.37 6.10
C LEU A 46 -13.67 -11.96 5.74
N VAL A 47 -14.56 -11.10 5.28
CA VAL A 47 -15.85 -11.47 4.69
C VAL A 47 -15.88 -11.02 3.24
N THR A 48 -16.30 -11.89 2.33
CA THR A 48 -16.39 -11.59 0.88
C THR A 48 -17.78 -11.88 0.34
N ASN A 49 -18.14 -11.22 -0.76
CA ASN A 49 -19.43 -11.37 -1.42
C ASN A 49 -19.54 -12.60 -2.33
N LYS A 50 -18.71 -13.62 -2.09
CA LYS A 50 -18.74 -14.89 -2.84
C LYS A 50 -20.00 -15.73 -2.55
N SER A 51 -20.64 -15.51 -1.40
CA SER A 51 -21.92 -16.11 -1.04
C SER A 51 -23.03 -15.04 -1.10
N SER A 52 -24.23 -15.45 -1.53
CA SER A 52 -25.43 -14.59 -1.50
C SER A 52 -26.13 -14.57 -0.13
N SER A 53 -25.68 -15.39 0.82
CA SER A 53 -26.23 -15.50 2.18
C SER A 53 -25.19 -15.12 3.24
N VAL A 54 -24.56 -13.96 3.07
CA VAL A 54 -23.58 -13.44 4.03
C VAL A 54 -24.32 -12.77 5.19
N ASP A 55 -24.00 -13.19 6.40
CA ASP A 55 -24.46 -12.66 7.70
C ASP A 55 -23.39 -13.03 8.73
N GLN A 56 -22.45 -12.12 8.97
CA GLN A 56 -21.26 -12.40 9.77
C GLN A 56 -20.81 -11.17 10.58
N GLU A 57 -20.55 -11.37 11.87
CA GLU A 57 -19.85 -10.40 12.71
C GLU A 57 -18.34 -10.41 12.40
N ILE A 58 -17.76 -9.23 12.26
CA ILE A 58 -16.30 -8.97 12.16
C ILE A 58 -15.90 -8.02 13.27
N GLY A 59 -14.63 -8.04 13.70
CA GLY A 59 -14.14 -7.09 14.68
C GLY A 59 -13.12 -7.65 15.67
N ASP A 60 -13.00 -6.99 16.80
CA ASP A 60 -12.23 -7.43 17.97
C ASP A 60 -13.08 -7.34 19.25
N GLU A 61 -12.44 -7.50 20.42
CA GLU A 61 -13.14 -7.43 21.71
C GLU A 61 -13.77 -6.05 22.00
N LYS A 62 -13.29 -4.99 21.36
CA LYS A 62 -13.73 -3.60 21.59
C LYS A 62 -14.72 -3.13 20.54
N VAL A 63 -14.55 -3.58 19.30
CA VAL A 63 -15.34 -3.12 18.16
C VAL A 63 -15.88 -4.32 17.43
N LYS A 64 -17.21 -4.45 17.41
CA LYS A 64 -17.93 -5.46 16.65
C LYS A 64 -18.69 -4.78 15.55
N MET A 65 -18.63 -5.28 14.34
CA MET A 65 -19.39 -4.80 13.19
C MET A 65 -20.08 -5.97 12.52
N HIS A 66 -21.12 -5.69 11.74
CA HIS A 66 -21.89 -6.73 11.07
C HIS A 66 -21.77 -6.60 9.56
N VAL A 67 -21.36 -7.65 8.86
CA VAL A 67 -21.31 -7.71 7.39
C VAL A 67 -22.43 -8.60 6.89
N ILE A 68 -23.28 -8.05 6.02
CA ILE A 68 -24.49 -8.72 5.55
C ILE A 68 -24.71 -8.52 4.05
N SER A 69 -25.21 -9.53 3.33
CA SER A 69 -25.62 -9.39 1.93
C SER A 69 -26.94 -8.62 1.82
N GLN A 70 -27.19 -7.97 0.68
CA GLN A 70 -28.48 -7.27 0.46
C GLN A 70 -29.68 -8.22 0.61
N LYS A 71 -29.54 -9.47 0.16
CA LYS A 71 -30.57 -10.49 0.28
C LYS A 71 -30.89 -10.79 1.73
N GLU A 72 -29.88 -11.04 2.56
CA GLU A 72 -30.08 -11.38 3.96
C GLU A 72 -30.57 -10.18 4.78
N LEU A 73 -30.09 -8.97 4.46
CA LEU A 73 -30.57 -7.74 5.08
C LEU A 73 -32.09 -7.55 4.85
N ARG A 74 -32.58 -7.87 3.65
CA ARG A 74 -34.01 -7.87 3.34
C ARG A 74 -34.78 -8.96 4.10
N MET A 75 -34.18 -10.14 4.30
CA MET A 75 -34.79 -11.20 5.09
C MET A 75 -34.90 -10.81 6.57
N GLN A 76 -33.87 -10.17 7.12
CA GLN A 76 -33.89 -9.65 8.50
C GLN A 76 -34.92 -8.52 8.66
N GLU A 77 -35.14 -7.70 7.63
CA GLU A 77 -36.18 -6.66 7.64
C GLU A 77 -37.57 -7.30 7.72
N LEU A 78 -37.84 -8.32 6.90
CA LEU A 78 -39.10 -9.07 6.94
C LEU A 78 -39.31 -9.79 8.29
N ALA A 79 -38.23 -10.16 8.96
CA ALA A 79 -38.25 -10.76 10.29
C ALA A 79 -38.35 -9.74 11.44
N GLY A 80 -38.33 -8.43 11.14
CA GLY A 80 -38.40 -7.35 12.14
C GLY A 80 -37.13 -7.14 12.96
N LYS A 81 -36.00 -7.76 12.58
CA LYS A 81 -34.69 -7.61 13.25
C LYS A 81 -33.90 -6.40 12.78
N VAL A 82 -34.24 -5.89 11.61
CA VAL A 82 -33.78 -4.58 11.14
C VAL A 82 -34.98 -3.76 10.72
N LEU A 83 -34.90 -2.47 10.95
CA LEU A 83 -35.97 -1.51 10.78
C LEU A 83 -35.64 -0.58 9.61
N GLY A 84 -36.68 -0.16 8.90
CA GLY A 84 -36.60 0.96 7.96
C GLY A 84 -36.18 2.24 8.69
N VAL A 85 -35.43 3.09 7.96
CA VAL A 85 -34.96 4.39 8.47
C VAL A 85 -36.11 5.35 8.83
N ASP A 86 -37.27 5.15 8.22
CA ASP A 86 -38.53 5.86 8.44
C ASP A 86 -39.33 5.35 9.65
N SER A 87 -38.91 4.26 10.28
CA SER A 87 -39.60 3.73 11.46
C SER A 87 -39.47 4.68 12.67
N GLN A 88 -40.50 4.71 13.52
CA GLN A 88 -40.51 5.56 14.71
C GLN A 88 -39.35 5.25 15.67
N ALA A 89 -38.96 3.98 15.78
CA ALA A 89 -37.83 3.54 16.58
C ALA A 89 -36.50 4.03 15.98
N ALA A 90 -36.34 3.92 14.66
CA ALA A 90 -35.18 4.47 13.95
C ALA A 90 -35.07 5.98 14.18
N MET A 91 -36.13 6.74 13.92
CA MET A 91 -36.14 8.20 14.08
C MET A 91 -35.80 8.63 15.52
N LYS A 92 -36.28 7.89 16.53
CA LYS A 92 -35.95 8.15 17.93
C LYS A 92 -34.48 7.88 18.24
N LEU A 93 -33.90 6.81 17.71
CA LEU A 93 -32.48 6.52 17.87
C LEU A 93 -31.64 7.59 17.18
N ILE A 94 -31.91 7.85 15.90
CA ILE A 94 -31.22 8.82 15.06
C ILE A 94 -31.17 10.18 15.76
N SER A 95 -32.31 10.65 16.29
CA SER A 95 -32.40 11.95 16.98
C SER A 95 -31.42 12.16 18.15
N LYS A 96 -30.87 11.07 18.71
CA LYS A 96 -29.90 11.11 19.82
C LYS A 96 -28.44 11.05 19.37
N LEU A 97 -28.18 10.76 18.10
CA LEU A 97 -26.84 10.60 17.57
C LEU A 97 -26.19 11.97 17.31
N PRO A 98 -24.86 12.05 17.21
CA PRO A 98 -24.19 13.26 16.73
C PRO A 98 -24.66 13.62 15.31
N HIS A 99 -25.25 14.81 15.15
CA HIS A 99 -25.73 15.31 13.86
C HIS A 99 -24.85 16.43 13.33
N THR A 100 -24.79 16.53 12.00
CA THR A 100 -24.20 17.65 11.29
C THR A 100 -25.26 18.44 10.53
N THR A 101 -25.09 19.76 10.46
CA THR A 101 -25.89 20.64 9.59
C THR A 101 -25.27 20.81 8.21
N ALA A 102 -24.17 20.11 7.91
CA ALA A 102 -23.53 20.16 6.61
C ALA A 102 -24.51 19.72 5.52
N VAL A 103 -24.67 20.57 4.50
CA VAL A 103 -25.62 20.34 3.41
C VAL A 103 -25.15 19.18 2.55
N VAL A 104 -25.98 18.14 2.41
CA VAL A 104 -25.74 17.01 1.51
C VAL A 104 -25.48 17.55 0.11
N ASN A 105 -24.23 17.43 -0.35
CA ASN A 105 -23.85 17.91 -1.67
C ASN A 105 -24.37 16.92 -2.71
N LYS A 106 -25.52 17.22 -3.31
CA LYS A 106 -26.24 16.36 -4.26
C LYS A 106 -25.44 15.89 -5.48
N LYS A 107 -24.25 16.47 -5.72
CA LYS A 107 -23.31 16.04 -6.76
C LYS A 107 -22.65 14.68 -6.48
N MET A 108 -22.48 14.29 -5.21
CA MET A 108 -21.96 12.95 -4.84
C MET A 108 -23.07 11.89 -4.76
N THR A 109 -24.31 12.29 -4.47
CA THR A 109 -25.48 11.40 -4.46
C THR A 109 -26.00 11.22 -5.88
N ASN A 110 -25.23 10.56 -6.74
CA ASN A 110 -25.54 10.48 -8.16
C ASN A 110 -26.71 9.50 -8.42
N LYS A 111 -27.95 9.92 -8.10
CA LYS A 111 -29.22 9.19 -8.36
C LYS A 111 -29.45 8.91 -9.87
N ASN A 112 -28.65 9.50 -10.77
CA ASN A 112 -28.86 9.47 -12.22
C ASN A 112 -27.97 8.51 -13.03
N LEU A 113 -27.08 7.73 -12.39
CA LEU A 113 -26.39 6.65 -13.11
C LEU A 113 -27.33 5.45 -13.21
N LYS A 114 -27.90 5.19 -14.40
CA LYS A 114 -28.53 3.91 -14.74
C LYS A 114 -27.43 2.83 -14.80
N MET A 115 -26.98 2.38 -13.64
CA MET A 115 -26.04 1.28 -13.50
C MET A 115 -26.80 0.00 -13.79
N VAL A 116 -26.24 -0.81 -14.69
CA VAL A 116 -26.74 -2.16 -14.91
C VAL A 116 -26.16 -3.00 -13.79
N ALA A 117 -27.02 -3.61 -12.99
CA ALA A 117 -26.58 -4.49 -11.92
C ALA A 117 -25.66 -5.58 -12.50
N ALA A 118 -24.37 -5.53 -12.17
CA ALA A 118 -23.51 -6.69 -12.32
C ALA A 118 -23.97 -7.78 -11.33
N PRO A 119 -23.77 -9.07 -11.64
CA PRO A 119 -24.34 -10.21 -10.91
C PRO A 119 -23.76 -10.46 -9.51
N GLN A 120 -22.87 -9.59 -9.01
CA GLN A 120 -22.31 -9.72 -7.65
C GLN A 120 -23.17 -8.95 -6.66
N GLU A 121 -23.73 -9.66 -5.67
CA GLU A 121 -24.41 -9.01 -4.56
C GLU A 121 -23.40 -8.11 -3.81
N SER A 122 -23.75 -6.84 -3.61
CA SER A 122 -22.96 -5.93 -2.77
C SER A 122 -23.18 -6.26 -1.30
N LEU A 123 -22.16 -6.10 -0.48
CA LEU A 123 -22.28 -6.21 0.98
C LEU A 123 -22.69 -4.87 1.61
N SER A 124 -23.40 -4.94 2.73
CA SER A 124 -23.66 -3.81 3.63
C SER A 124 -22.90 -3.99 4.94
N LEU A 125 -22.61 -2.87 5.60
CA LEU A 125 -21.97 -2.83 6.90
C LEU A 125 -22.94 -2.32 7.97
N GLY A 126 -23.29 -3.15 8.94
CA GLY A 126 -23.78 -2.71 10.24
C GLY A 126 -22.65 -2.04 11.00
N PHE A 127 -22.69 -0.71 11.02
CA PHE A 127 -21.74 0.17 11.68
C PHE A 127 -22.22 0.50 13.09
N PRO A 128 -21.37 0.32 14.13
CA PRO A 128 -21.76 0.59 15.51
C PRO A 128 -22.13 2.03 15.74
N VAL A 129 -23.28 2.23 16.35
CA VAL A 129 -23.76 3.56 16.77
C VAL A 129 -22.76 4.23 17.71
N GLY A 130 -22.10 3.46 18.58
CA GLY A 130 -21.08 3.97 19.51
C GLY A 130 -19.81 4.51 18.84
N LEU A 131 -19.59 4.26 17.55
CA LEU A 131 -18.49 4.86 16.79
C LEU A 131 -18.88 6.14 16.05
N ILE A 132 -20.18 6.49 16.04
CA ILE A 132 -20.64 7.75 15.45
C ILE A 132 -20.26 8.89 16.41
N GLY A 133 -19.50 9.87 15.90
CA GLY A 133 -18.91 10.95 16.69
C GLY A 133 -17.44 10.74 17.06
N GLU A 134 -16.92 9.52 16.91
CA GLU A 134 -15.53 9.20 17.23
C GLU A 134 -14.57 9.66 16.14
N GLN A 135 -13.32 9.94 16.53
CA GLN A 135 -12.27 10.36 15.60
C GLN A 135 -11.63 9.17 14.88
N SER A 136 -11.52 9.28 13.57
CA SER A 136 -10.95 8.25 12.71
C SER A 136 -10.16 8.86 11.56
N VAL A 137 -9.36 8.04 10.90
CA VAL A 137 -8.63 8.39 9.68
C VAL A 137 -9.24 7.60 8.54
N PHE A 138 -9.72 8.32 7.53
CA PHE A 138 -10.31 7.75 6.32
C PHE A 138 -9.40 7.96 5.12
N GLY A 139 -9.37 6.98 4.23
CA GLY A 139 -8.74 7.10 2.92
C GLY A 139 -9.05 5.89 2.06
N GLY A 140 -8.39 5.80 0.92
CA GLY A 140 -8.55 4.66 0.02
C GLY A 140 -7.41 4.52 -0.95
N VAL A 141 -7.10 3.30 -1.34
CA VAL A 141 -5.96 2.97 -2.20
C VAL A 141 -6.43 2.05 -3.32
N ILE A 142 -6.03 2.33 -4.57
CA ILE A 142 -6.25 1.40 -5.68
C ILE A 142 -5.29 0.21 -5.50
N THR A 143 -5.81 -0.94 -5.07
CA THR A 143 -4.99 -2.13 -4.78
C THR A 143 -4.86 -3.06 -5.98
N LYS A 144 -5.78 -2.97 -6.95
CA LYS A 144 -5.81 -3.85 -8.11
C LYS A 144 -6.44 -3.18 -9.33
N VAL A 145 -5.80 -3.41 -10.48
CA VAL A 145 -6.34 -3.15 -11.82
C VAL A 145 -6.41 -4.49 -12.55
N SER A 146 -7.55 -4.83 -13.18
CA SER A 146 -7.70 -6.14 -13.81
C SER A 146 -6.92 -6.28 -15.12
N ASP A 147 -6.70 -5.17 -15.83
CA ASP A 147 -5.90 -5.13 -17.04
C ASP A 147 -4.41 -5.09 -16.70
N LYS A 148 -3.80 -6.27 -16.62
CA LYS A 148 -2.41 -6.44 -16.21
C LYS A 148 -1.40 -6.00 -17.27
N VAL A 149 -1.82 -5.85 -18.52
CA VAL A 149 -0.93 -5.58 -19.66
C VAL A 149 -1.00 -4.13 -20.13
N SER A 150 -2.03 -3.38 -19.70
CA SER A 150 -2.10 -1.94 -19.93
C SER A 150 -1.13 -1.19 -19.03
N GLU A 151 -0.03 -0.73 -19.61
CA GLU A 151 0.94 0.11 -18.91
C GLU A 151 0.31 1.41 -18.41
N THR A 152 -0.63 1.95 -19.19
CA THR A 152 -1.38 3.18 -18.89
C THR A 152 -2.26 3.02 -17.65
N LEU A 153 -2.93 1.88 -17.50
CA LEU A 153 -3.79 1.64 -16.33
C LEU A 153 -3.00 1.06 -15.15
N GLY A 154 -1.88 0.37 -15.40
CA GLY A 154 -1.04 -0.22 -14.36
C GLY A 154 -0.37 0.81 -13.45
N THR A 155 -0.13 2.03 -13.93
CA THR A 155 0.36 3.16 -13.12
C THR A 155 -0.65 3.64 -12.07
N LEU A 156 -1.91 3.23 -12.15
CA LEU A 156 -2.94 3.59 -11.16
C LEU A 156 -2.85 2.75 -9.88
N LYS A 157 -2.17 1.60 -9.90
CA LYS A 157 -1.98 0.80 -8.67
C LYS A 157 -1.22 1.63 -7.63
N LEU A 158 -1.67 1.57 -6.37
CA LEU A 158 -1.23 2.41 -5.25
C LEU A 158 -1.60 3.90 -5.34
N THR A 159 -2.41 4.32 -6.32
CA THR A 159 -3.03 5.65 -6.25
C THR A 159 -3.88 5.73 -4.98
N ASP A 160 -3.63 6.72 -4.14
CA ASP A 160 -4.30 6.83 -2.85
C ASP A 160 -4.99 8.17 -2.64
N LEU A 161 -6.07 8.15 -1.86
CA LEU A 161 -6.58 9.34 -1.21
C LEU A 161 -5.75 9.53 0.06
N THR A 162 -4.95 10.60 0.08
CA THR A 162 -4.15 10.99 1.24
C THR A 162 -5.03 10.95 2.50
N PRO A 163 -4.59 10.31 3.60
CA PRO A 163 -5.42 10.09 4.77
C PRO A 163 -6.02 11.38 5.31
N ILE A 164 -7.32 11.34 5.63
CA ILE A 164 -8.07 12.49 6.15
C ILE A 164 -8.62 12.11 7.53
N HIS A 165 -8.39 12.94 8.53
CA HIS A 165 -9.10 12.79 9.81
C HIS A 165 -10.56 13.17 9.61
N VAL A 166 -11.43 12.25 10.01
CA VAL A 166 -12.86 12.39 9.89
C VAL A 166 -13.58 11.96 11.17
N ARG A 167 -14.74 12.59 11.37
CA ARG A 167 -15.74 12.21 12.36
C ARG A 167 -16.99 11.72 11.62
N PRO A 168 -17.40 10.45 11.77
CA PRO A 168 -18.70 10.01 11.26
C PRO A 168 -19.81 10.71 12.04
N MET A 169 -20.74 11.36 11.34
CA MET A 169 -21.90 12.04 11.92
C MET A 169 -23.14 11.76 11.08
N VAL A 170 -24.32 11.81 11.69
CA VAL A 170 -25.57 11.64 10.95
C VAL A 170 -25.93 12.92 10.21
N ALA A 171 -26.28 12.79 8.94
CA ALA A 171 -26.82 13.85 8.08
C ALA A 171 -28.15 13.40 7.47
N ALA A 172 -29.03 14.35 7.16
CA ALA A 172 -30.32 14.10 6.53
C ALA A 172 -30.53 15.03 5.32
N ASP A 173 -31.17 14.50 4.28
CA ASP A 173 -31.67 15.28 3.12
C ASP A 173 -33.09 14.82 2.79
N GLY A 174 -34.08 15.55 3.29
CA GLY A 174 -35.47 15.08 3.31
C GLY A 174 -35.59 13.84 4.19
N ASP A 175 -36.13 12.76 3.62
CA ASP A 175 -36.31 11.47 4.31
C ASP A 175 -35.08 10.55 4.16
N ASP A 176 -34.11 10.92 3.32
CA ASP A 176 -32.88 10.15 3.11
C ASP A 176 -31.87 10.46 4.23
N LEU A 177 -31.25 9.40 4.79
CA LEU A 177 -30.25 9.51 5.84
C LEU A 177 -28.87 9.06 5.40
N TYR A 178 -27.86 9.71 5.94
CA TYR A 178 -26.47 9.47 5.60
C TYR A 178 -25.60 9.45 6.84
N LEU A 179 -24.60 8.58 6.84
CA LEU A 179 -23.42 8.74 7.65
C LEU A 179 -22.45 9.63 6.87
N ALA A 180 -22.33 10.88 7.28
CA ALA A 180 -21.42 11.84 6.72
C ALA A 180 -20.06 11.74 7.42
N LEU A 181 -18.99 11.60 6.65
CA LEU A 181 -17.62 11.72 7.16
C LEU A 181 -17.24 13.20 7.16
N ILE A 182 -17.26 13.80 8.34
CA ILE A 182 -16.97 15.21 8.57
C ILE A 182 -15.48 15.40 8.80
N GLY A 183 -14.81 16.21 7.99
CA GLY A 183 -13.37 16.42 8.07
C GLY A 183 -12.95 17.75 7.46
N CYS A 184 -11.64 17.98 7.38
CA CYS A 184 -11.05 19.09 6.63
C CYS A 184 -10.33 18.55 5.39
N ALA A 185 -10.55 19.18 4.23
CA ALA A 185 -10.02 18.70 2.95
C ALA A 185 -8.58 19.14 2.67
N SER A 186 -8.15 20.33 3.11
CA SER A 186 -6.83 20.90 2.79
C SER A 186 -6.46 22.00 3.78
N GLU A 187 -5.15 22.24 3.93
CA GLU A 187 -4.57 23.26 4.84
C GLU A 187 -5.12 23.16 6.27
N CYS A 188 -5.24 21.92 6.75
CA CYS A 188 -5.91 21.59 7.99
C CYS A 188 -5.03 21.83 9.21
N ASP A 189 -5.64 22.38 10.25
CA ASP A 189 -5.16 22.49 11.63
C ASP A 189 -6.29 22.09 12.60
N GLU A 190 -6.05 22.16 13.91
CA GLU A 190 -7.03 21.78 14.94
C GLU A 190 -8.28 22.67 14.93
N ASP A 191 -8.18 23.89 14.43
CA ASP A 191 -9.24 24.90 14.41
C ASP A 191 -9.96 25.00 13.05
N SER A 192 -9.56 24.18 12.07
CA SER A 192 -10.05 24.27 10.70
C SER A 192 -11.53 23.94 10.60
N ALA A 193 -12.23 24.71 9.74
CA ALA A 193 -13.62 24.48 9.44
C ALA A 193 -13.83 23.05 8.91
N GLN A 194 -14.75 22.33 9.53
CA GLN A 194 -15.06 20.96 9.16
C GLN A 194 -16.24 20.95 8.19
N GLU A 195 -16.12 20.15 7.14
CA GLU A 195 -17.17 19.95 6.13
C GLU A 195 -17.45 18.46 5.93
N ALA A 196 -18.62 18.15 5.39
CA ALA A 196 -18.96 16.78 5.03
C ALA A 196 -18.30 16.42 3.71
N LEU A 197 -17.31 15.53 3.79
CA LEU A 197 -16.47 15.13 2.67
C LEU A 197 -17.08 13.98 1.88
N ILE A 198 -17.71 13.03 2.59
CA ILE A 198 -18.24 11.79 2.02
C ILE A 198 -19.58 11.50 2.68
N TYR A 199 -20.56 11.09 1.87
CA TYR A 199 -21.88 10.70 2.32
C TYR A 199 -22.12 9.22 2.02
N ILE A 200 -22.39 8.46 3.07
CA ILE A 200 -22.66 7.03 2.97
C ILE A 200 -24.13 6.81 3.35
N PRO A 201 -24.99 6.32 2.44
CA PRO A 201 -26.40 6.09 2.76
C PRO A 201 -26.57 5.14 3.95
N ILE A 202 -27.37 5.57 4.93
CA ILE A 202 -27.90 4.68 5.97
C ILE A 202 -29.16 4.06 5.41
N THR A 203 -29.17 2.73 5.26
CA THR A 203 -30.27 2.02 4.60
C THR A 203 -31.23 1.39 5.58
N LYS A 204 -30.74 0.94 6.73
CA LYS A 204 -31.51 0.28 7.81
C LYS A 204 -30.88 0.56 9.18
N ILE A 205 -31.60 0.22 10.23
CA ILE A 205 -31.12 0.25 11.63
C ILE A 205 -31.45 -1.08 12.28
N SER A 206 -30.60 -1.61 13.17
CA SER A 206 -30.95 -2.80 13.95
C SER A 206 -32.13 -2.54 14.90
N ASP A 207 -32.89 -3.58 15.23
CA ASP A 207 -34.04 -3.50 16.14
C ASP A 207 -33.66 -3.10 17.57
N ASP A 208 -32.48 -3.51 18.03
CA ASP A 208 -31.86 -3.09 19.29
C ASP A 208 -31.32 -1.65 19.27
N GLY A 209 -31.18 -1.05 18.08
CA GLY A 209 -30.63 0.29 17.88
C GLY A 209 -29.12 0.42 18.12
N GLU A 210 -28.38 -0.68 18.16
CA GLU A 210 -26.92 -0.67 18.34
C GLU A 210 -26.14 -0.43 17.03
N MET A 211 -26.75 -0.68 15.87
CA MET A 211 -26.10 -0.62 14.55
C MET A 211 -26.92 0.16 13.53
N VAL A 212 -26.22 0.91 12.66
CA VAL A 212 -26.78 1.47 11.43
C VAL A 212 -26.19 0.74 10.22
N TYR A 213 -27.02 0.31 9.28
CA TYR A 213 -26.55 -0.39 8.09
C TYR A 213 -26.23 0.59 6.96
N LEU A 214 -25.03 0.45 6.40
CA LEU A 214 -24.46 1.36 5.42
C LEU A 214 -24.32 0.70 4.04
N ASP A 215 -24.71 1.41 2.98
CA ASP A 215 -24.37 1.05 1.60
C ASP A 215 -23.08 1.77 1.15
N LEU A 216 -21.95 1.13 1.39
CA LEU A 216 -20.64 1.67 1.00
C LEU A 216 -20.42 1.71 -0.51
N SER A 217 -21.18 0.96 -1.31
CA SER A 217 -21.01 0.94 -2.78
C SER A 217 -21.24 2.33 -3.40
N ALA A 218 -21.99 3.19 -2.71
CA ALA A 218 -22.19 4.59 -3.08
C ALA A 218 -20.88 5.39 -3.20
N ILE A 219 -19.86 5.06 -2.40
CA ILE A 219 -18.54 5.70 -2.47
C ILE A 219 -17.91 5.41 -3.84
N GLY A 220 -17.95 4.15 -4.31
CA GLY A 220 -17.41 3.78 -5.61
C GLY A 220 -18.18 4.37 -6.79
N LYS A 221 -19.50 4.64 -6.64
CA LYS A 221 -20.29 5.39 -7.62
C LYS A 221 -19.87 6.87 -7.70
N GLY A 222 -19.42 7.43 -6.57
CA GLY A 222 -18.87 8.78 -6.47
C GLY A 222 -17.40 8.88 -6.90
N LEU A 223 -16.67 7.75 -6.91
CA LEU A 223 -15.32 7.65 -7.45
C LEU A 223 -15.40 7.71 -8.97
N ASP A 224 -15.33 8.92 -9.50
CA ASP A 224 -15.51 9.21 -10.91
C ASP A 224 -14.23 8.93 -11.72
N LEU A 225 -13.71 7.70 -11.67
CA LEU A 225 -12.60 7.26 -12.54
C LEU A 225 -12.90 7.59 -14.02
N ILE A 226 -14.18 7.61 -14.41
CA ILE A 226 -14.64 7.83 -15.79
C ILE A 226 -14.49 9.30 -16.22
N LYS A 227 -15.05 10.29 -15.51
CA LYS A 227 -14.94 11.69 -15.93
C LYS A 227 -13.53 12.24 -15.79
N MET A 228 -12.71 11.59 -14.97
CA MET A 228 -11.46 12.12 -14.47
C MET A 228 -10.23 11.58 -15.15
N LEU A 229 -10.25 10.29 -15.50
CA LEU A 229 -9.27 9.76 -16.45
C LEU A 229 -9.54 10.36 -17.83
N ASP A 230 -10.81 10.67 -18.15
CA ASP A 230 -11.23 10.93 -19.52
C ASP A 230 -12.73 11.32 -19.69
N ARG A 231 -13.08 12.61 -19.54
CA ARG A 231 -14.48 13.11 -19.56
C ARG A 231 -15.36 12.63 -20.73
N THR A 232 -14.77 12.18 -21.84
CA THR A 232 -15.46 11.68 -23.03
C THR A 232 -15.18 10.21 -23.35
N GLY A 233 -14.27 9.53 -22.64
CA GLY A 233 -13.78 8.23 -23.09
C GLY A 233 -12.78 8.30 -24.26
N ALA A 234 -12.19 9.47 -24.56
CA ALA A 234 -11.18 9.67 -25.59
C ALA A 234 -9.79 9.03 -25.33
N TYR A 235 -9.34 8.91 -24.08
CA TYR A 235 -8.07 8.37 -23.59
C TYR A 235 -8.14 6.95 -23.01
N THR A 236 -8.95 6.67 -21.98
CA THR A 236 -9.03 5.30 -21.40
C THR A 236 -9.88 4.38 -22.25
N LYS A 237 -10.78 4.96 -23.05
CA LYS A 237 -11.79 4.22 -23.81
C LYS A 237 -12.72 3.40 -22.92
N LEU A 238 -12.88 3.71 -21.63
CA LEU A 238 -13.71 2.95 -20.69
C LEU A 238 -14.82 3.79 -20.02
N ILE A 239 -15.97 3.16 -19.72
CA ILE A 239 -17.10 3.69 -18.93
C ILE A 239 -17.51 2.70 -17.83
N SER A 240 -17.84 3.20 -16.64
CA SER A 240 -18.33 2.36 -15.53
C SER A 240 -19.77 1.95 -15.73
N ILE A 241 -20.05 0.70 -15.38
CA ILE A 241 -21.38 0.11 -15.47
C ILE A 241 -21.90 -0.37 -14.12
N SER A 242 -21.01 -0.71 -13.19
CA SER A 242 -21.37 -1.18 -11.84
C SER A 242 -20.29 -0.84 -10.81
N SER A 243 -20.70 -0.76 -9.54
CA SER A 243 -19.83 -0.63 -8.39
C SER A 243 -20.46 -1.40 -7.24
N ALA A 244 -19.67 -2.25 -6.58
CA ALA A 244 -20.14 -3.11 -5.50
C ALA A 244 -19.10 -3.23 -4.40
N THR A 245 -19.55 -3.24 -3.13
CA THR A 245 -18.70 -3.60 -2.00
C THR A 245 -18.55 -5.11 -1.97
N THR A 246 -17.34 -5.60 -2.25
CA THR A 246 -17.08 -7.04 -2.45
C THR A 246 -16.43 -7.72 -1.27
N ALA A 247 -15.77 -6.96 -0.39
CA ALA A 247 -15.12 -7.52 0.78
C ALA A 247 -15.07 -6.52 1.93
N PHE A 248 -15.03 -7.07 3.14
CA PHE A 248 -14.79 -6.38 4.39
C PHE A 248 -13.76 -7.16 5.21
N ASP A 249 -12.94 -6.45 5.96
CA ASP A 249 -12.04 -7.04 6.93
C ASP A 249 -11.75 -6.02 8.03
N TYR A 250 -11.38 -6.50 9.21
CA TYR A 250 -11.06 -5.66 10.36
C TYR A 250 -9.85 -6.24 11.10
N SER A 251 -8.81 -5.43 11.27
CA SER A 251 -7.70 -5.74 12.17
C SER A 251 -6.90 -4.47 12.46
N PHE A 252 -6.08 -4.49 13.52
CA PHE A 252 -5.24 -3.34 13.92
C PHE A 252 -6.02 -2.02 14.07
N SER A 253 -7.21 -2.11 14.65
CA SER A 253 -8.16 -1.01 14.81
C SER A 253 -8.53 -0.31 13.50
N THR A 254 -8.52 -1.07 12.41
CA THR A 254 -8.71 -0.58 11.05
C THR A 254 -9.76 -1.44 10.36
N LEU A 255 -10.89 -0.82 10.02
CA LEU A 255 -11.85 -1.38 9.08
C LEU A 255 -11.32 -1.13 7.67
N VAL A 256 -11.27 -2.18 6.84
CA VAL A 256 -11.02 -2.05 5.40
C VAL A 256 -12.17 -2.67 4.62
N PHE A 257 -12.46 -2.10 3.45
CA PHE A 257 -13.47 -2.64 2.55
C PHE A 257 -13.09 -2.40 1.10
N ASP A 258 -13.29 -3.43 0.28
CA ASP A 258 -13.02 -3.36 -1.15
C ASP A 258 -14.28 -2.97 -1.90
N ILE A 259 -14.17 -1.91 -2.70
CA ILE A 259 -15.16 -1.57 -3.70
C ILE A 259 -14.59 -1.88 -5.06
N VAL A 260 -15.29 -2.73 -5.81
CA VAL A 260 -14.95 -3.07 -7.19
C VAL A 260 -15.83 -2.26 -8.13
N SER A 261 -15.20 -1.41 -8.93
CA SER A 261 -15.86 -0.70 -10.03
C SER A 261 -15.58 -1.41 -11.35
N THR A 262 -16.65 -1.85 -12.03
CA THR A 262 -16.59 -2.56 -13.31
C THR A 262 -16.83 -1.59 -14.45
N MET A 263 -16.02 -1.72 -15.50
CA MET A 263 -15.98 -0.83 -16.65
C MET A 263 -16.03 -1.62 -17.96
N VAL A 264 -16.59 -1.03 -19.00
CA VAL A 264 -16.60 -1.55 -20.38
C VAL A 264 -16.14 -0.46 -21.35
N PRO A 265 -15.78 -0.80 -22.60
CA PRO A 265 -15.44 0.21 -23.59
C PRO A 265 -16.50 1.30 -23.81
N VAL A 266 -16.07 2.51 -24.10
CA VAL A 266 -16.94 3.64 -24.42
C VAL A 266 -17.73 3.33 -25.68
N GLY A 267 -19.04 3.59 -25.65
CA GLY A 267 -19.95 3.32 -26.76
C GLY A 267 -20.53 1.90 -26.77
N THR A 268 -20.14 1.02 -25.84
CA THR A 268 -20.84 -0.24 -25.62
C THR A 268 -22.28 0.04 -25.20
N LYS A 269 -23.25 -0.63 -25.83
CA LYS A 269 -24.66 -0.50 -25.48
C LYS A 269 -25.01 -1.36 -24.27
N VAL A 270 -26.04 -0.98 -23.52
CA VAL A 270 -26.46 -1.65 -22.27
C VAL A 270 -26.75 -3.14 -22.49
N GLU A 271 -27.39 -3.48 -23.60
CA GLU A 271 -27.68 -4.84 -24.02
C GLU A 271 -26.42 -5.71 -24.25
N ASP A 272 -25.28 -5.08 -24.55
CA ASP A 272 -24.02 -5.77 -24.88
C ASP A 272 -23.08 -5.93 -23.67
N TYR A 273 -23.42 -5.33 -22.51
CA TYR A 273 -22.55 -5.35 -21.31
C TYR A 273 -22.20 -6.76 -20.82
N ALA A 274 -23.11 -7.73 -21.01
CA ALA A 274 -22.88 -9.11 -20.59
C ALA A 274 -21.79 -9.80 -21.42
N ALA A 275 -21.71 -9.51 -22.73
CA ALA A 275 -20.78 -10.13 -23.67
C ALA A 275 -19.46 -9.37 -23.83
N THR A 276 -19.39 -8.14 -23.32
CA THR A 276 -18.24 -7.25 -23.50
C THR A 276 -17.14 -7.52 -22.45
N PRO A 277 -15.85 -7.55 -22.84
CA PRO A 277 -14.74 -7.63 -21.90
C PRO A 277 -14.79 -6.50 -20.87
N LYS A 278 -14.62 -6.86 -19.60
CA LYS A 278 -14.73 -5.93 -18.46
C LYS A 278 -13.33 -5.58 -17.94
N THR A 279 -13.17 -4.31 -17.58
CA THR A 279 -12.04 -3.83 -16.77
C THR A 279 -12.53 -3.52 -15.36
N GLU A 280 -11.86 -4.03 -14.34
CA GLU A 280 -12.21 -3.84 -12.94
C GLU A 280 -11.11 -3.08 -12.22
N PHE A 281 -11.52 -2.11 -11.41
CA PHE A 281 -10.67 -1.41 -10.45
C PHE A 281 -11.13 -1.76 -9.05
N THR A 282 -10.22 -2.29 -8.24
CA THR A 282 -10.47 -2.54 -6.82
C THR A 282 -9.83 -1.41 -6.02
N VAL A 283 -10.68 -0.67 -5.31
CA VAL A 283 -10.23 0.35 -4.36
C VAL A 283 -10.51 -0.16 -2.96
N ARG A 284 -9.44 -0.32 -2.18
CA ARG A 284 -9.53 -0.63 -0.76
C ARG A 284 -9.66 0.66 0.00
N TRP A 285 -10.84 0.91 0.53
CA TRP A 285 -11.09 2.00 1.44
C TRP A 285 -10.83 1.56 2.87
N TYR A 286 -10.52 2.51 3.74
CA TYR A 286 -10.26 2.22 5.14
C TYR A 286 -10.81 3.29 6.06
N LEU A 287 -11.15 2.85 7.27
CA LEU A 287 -11.46 3.70 8.42
C LEU A 287 -10.63 3.18 9.60
N LYS A 288 -9.56 3.90 9.93
CA LYS A 288 -8.67 3.58 11.05
C LYS A 288 -9.07 4.39 12.27
N LEU A 289 -9.33 3.74 13.39
CA LEU A 289 -9.64 4.44 14.64
C LEU A 289 -8.38 5.11 15.17
N THR A 290 -8.50 6.37 15.61
CA THR A 290 -7.38 7.13 16.19
C THR A 290 -6.85 6.52 17.49
N SER A 291 -7.67 5.70 18.18
CA SER A 291 -7.23 4.88 19.31
C SER A 291 -6.14 3.86 18.96
N GLY A 292 -5.96 3.55 17.67
CA GLY A 292 -4.88 2.71 17.17
C GLY A 292 -3.59 3.46 16.79
N SER A 293 -3.53 4.79 16.99
CA SER A 293 -2.32 5.58 16.76
C SER A 293 -1.34 5.45 17.92
N ASN A 294 -0.05 5.70 17.66
CA ASN A 294 0.97 5.63 18.70
C ASN A 294 0.99 6.93 19.53
N PRO A 295 0.60 6.89 20.82
CA PRO A 295 0.60 8.09 21.66
C PRO A 295 2.03 8.61 21.96
N SER A 296 3.06 7.79 21.76
CA SER A 296 4.46 8.17 21.99
C SER A 296 5.14 8.79 20.76
N PHE A 297 4.46 8.80 19.61
CA PHE A 297 5.04 9.34 18.38
C PHE A 297 5.22 10.85 18.48
N LYS A 298 6.46 11.31 18.24
CA LYS A 298 6.80 12.74 18.24
C LYS A 298 6.82 13.30 16.83
N SER A 299 5.82 14.11 16.49
CA SER A 299 5.79 14.87 15.24
C SER A 299 6.93 15.89 15.18
N ARG A 300 7.46 16.16 13.98
CA ARG A 300 8.57 17.10 13.75
C ARG A 300 8.44 17.82 12.41
N PRO A 301 8.81 19.10 12.34
CA PRO A 301 8.97 19.80 11.07
C PRO A 301 10.20 19.27 10.30
N ALA A 302 10.30 19.61 9.03
CA ALA A 302 11.49 19.32 8.24
C ALA A 302 12.72 20.06 8.79
N THR A 303 13.87 19.39 8.73
CA THR A 303 15.16 20.03 9.03
C THR A 303 15.68 20.72 7.78
N GLU A 304 16.11 21.98 7.91
CA GLU A 304 16.63 22.75 6.79
C GLU A 304 17.79 22.01 6.08
N GLY A 305 17.76 21.96 4.76
CA GLY A 305 18.81 21.34 3.93
C GLY A 305 18.70 19.81 3.78
N VAL A 306 17.80 19.16 4.50
CA VAL A 306 17.52 17.71 4.36
C VAL A 306 16.20 17.51 3.60
N GLY A 307 16.21 16.61 2.63
CA GLY A 307 15.05 16.27 1.83
C GLY A 307 14.23 15.17 2.51
N PHE A 308 13.12 15.56 3.13
CA PHE A 308 12.11 14.62 3.65
C PHE A 308 10.81 14.71 2.85
N PHE A 309 10.11 13.58 2.74
CA PHE A 309 8.68 13.61 2.44
C PHE A 309 7.92 14.26 3.60
N GLN A 310 6.83 14.97 3.25
CA GLN A 310 6.06 15.74 4.21
C GLN A 310 4.57 15.53 4.01
N THR A 311 3.77 15.86 5.01
CA THR A 311 2.31 15.79 4.94
C THR A 311 1.75 16.89 4.03
N ASP A 312 0.90 16.53 3.06
CA ASP A 312 0.38 17.45 2.02
C ASP A 312 -0.82 18.30 2.46
N ARG A 313 -1.67 17.79 3.37
CA ARG A 313 -2.95 18.43 3.75
C ARG A 313 -2.88 19.25 5.04
N SER A 314 -1.76 19.24 5.74
CA SER A 314 -1.58 19.99 6.99
C SER A 314 -1.13 21.42 6.69
N LYS A 315 -1.69 22.40 7.41
CA LYS A 315 -1.21 23.78 7.39
C LYS A 315 0.25 23.89 7.86
N GLU A 316 0.63 23.03 8.80
CA GLU A 316 2.01 22.84 9.23
C GLU A 316 2.51 21.47 8.78
N SER A 317 3.18 21.41 7.64
CA SER A 317 3.73 20.16 7.13
C SER A 317 4.72 19.52 8.11
N LYS A 318 4.57 18.22 8.34
CA LYS A 318 5.44 17.40 9.20
C LYS A 318 6.15 16.36 8.37
N ILE A 319 7.36 15.97 8.75
CA ILE A 319 8.08 14.90 8.05
C ILE A 319 7.34 13.57 8.22
N THR A 320 7.27 12.78 7.15
CA THR A 320 6.71 11.43 7.23
C THR A 320 7.79 10.45 7.64
N ARG A 321 7.50 9.58 8.62
CA ARG A 321 8.43 8.53 9.06
C ARG A 321 7.74 7.49 9.93
N PHE A 322 8.33 6.30 9.97
CA PHE A 322 7.97 5.32 10.98
C PHE A 322 8.34 5.78 12.40
N SER A 323 7.58 5.29 13.36
CA SER A 323 7.90 5.40 14.77
C SER A 323 9.19 4.63 15.10
N THR A 324 10.11 5.27 15.81
CA THR A 324 11.33 4.64 16.35
C THR A 324 11.25 4.43 17.86
N THR A 325 10.22 5.00 18.49
CA THR A 325 10.01 5.04 19.95
C THR A 325 9.18 3.86 20.47
N ASP A 326 8.70 2.99 19.60
CA ASP A 326 8.00 1.76 19.99
C ASP A 326 9.00 0.68 20.39
N PHE A 327 9.55 0.81 21.60
CA PHE A 327 10.49 -0.14 22.16
C PHE A 327 9.96 -1.58 22.06
N GLY A 328 10.69 -2.44 21.35
CA GLY A 328 10.34 -3.84 21.13
C GLY A 328 9.51 -4.13 19.87
N LYS A 329 9.05 -3.12 19.13
CA LYS A 329 8.38 -3.30 17.83
C LYS A 329 9.29 -2.93 16.66
N THR A 330 9.34 -3.80 15.67
CA THR A 330 9.95 -3.53 14.36
C THR A 330 8.87 -3.17 13.35
N VAL A 331 9.26 -2.42 12.31
CA VAL A 331 8.45 -2.18 11.12
C VAL A 331 8.54 -3.43 10.26
N LYS A 332 7.49 -4.25 10.34
CA LYS A 332 7.43 -5.51 9.60
C LYS A 332 6.98 -5.28 8.15
N TYR A 333 7.74 -5.83 7.21
CA TYR A 333 7.40 -5.93 5.79
C TYR A 333 7.05 -7.36 5.40
N TYR A 334 6.07 -7.49 4.52
CA TYR A 334 5.77 -8.74 3.83
C TYR A 334 6.32 -8.69 2.41
N VAL A 335 7.19 -9.63 2.08
CA VAL A 335 7.90 -9.68 0.80
C VAL A 335 7.22 -10.71 -0.10
N LYS A 336 6.73 -10.27 -1.26
CA LYS A 336 5.84 -11.07 -2.12
C LYS A 336 6.41 -11.30 -3.51
N ASN A 337 6.13 -12.49 -4.04
CA ASN A 337 6.35 -12.90 -5.44
C ASN A 337 7.81 -12.88 -5.94
N VAL A 338 8.77 -12.67 -5.04
CA VAL A 338 10.19 -12.60 -5.39
C VAL A 338 10.70 -13.99 -5.82
N PRO A 339 11.32 -14.12 -7.01
CA PRO A 339 11.96 -15.38 -7.41
C PRO A 339 13.05 -15.78 -6.42
N GLU A 340 13.20 -17.09 -6.17
CA GLU A 340 14.12 -17.63 -5.16
C GLU A 340 15.54 -17.06 -5.27
N LYS A 341 16.06 -16.96 -6.51
CA LYS A 341 17.40 -16.40 -6.79
C LYS A 341 17.61 -14.96 -6.31
N TYR A 342 16.54 -14.17 -6.16
CA TYR A 342 16.63 -12.77 -5.75
C TYR A 342 16.21 -12.55 -4.28
N LYS A 343 15.67 -13.55 -3.58
CA LYS A 343 15.34 -13.43 -2.15
C LYS A 343 16.54 -12.95 -1.31
N PRO A 344 17.79 -13.41 -1.51
CA PRO A 344 18.94 -12.90 -0.76
C PRO A 344 19.17 -11.39 -0.93
N VAL A 345 18.90 -10.85 -2.13
CA VAL A 345 19.06 -9.41 -2.44
C VAL A 345 17.98 -8.57 -1.76
N PHE A 346 16.75 -9.09 -1.70
CA PHE A 346 15.67 -8.45 -0.96
C PHE A 346 15.97 -8.42 0.55
N ALA A 347 16.47 -9.53 1.09
CA ALA A 347 16.90 -9.61 2.48
C ALA A 347 18.04 -8.63 2.80
N SER A 348 19.04 -8.50 1.93
CA SER A 348 20.17 -7.60 2.17
C SER A 348 19.75 -6.13 2.26
N ALA A 349 18.76 -5.70 1.47
CA ALA A 349 18.27 -4.32 1.54
C ALA A 349 17.75 -3.95 2.94
N PHE A 350 17.00 -4.85 3.60
CA PHE A 350 16.57 -4.64 4.99
C PHE A 350 17.75 -4.67 5.98
N ASN A 351 18.66 -5.63 5.82
CA ASN A 351 19.79 -5.80 6.72
C ASN A 351 20.79 -4.63 6.65
N ASN A 352 20.97 -4.04 5.46
CA ASN A 352 21.84 -2.89 5.27
C ASN A 352 21.26 -1.63 5.95
N TRP A 353 19.95 -1.38 5.81
CA TRP A 353 19.28 -0.33 6.59
C TRP A 353 19.36 -0.58 8.10
N ASN A 354 19.11 -1.82 8.56
CA ASN A 354 19.20 -2.18 9.97
C ASN A 354 20.61 -2.01 10.54
N THR A 355 21.66 -2.24 9.75
CA THR A 355 23.04 -1.97 10.15
C THR A 355 23.24 -0.51 10.55
N GLU A 356 22.63 0.43 9.83
CA GLU A 356 22.69 1.86 10.17
C GLU A 356 21.74 2.22 11.31
N PHE A 357 20.51 1.73 11.33
CA PHE A 357 19.57 2.00 12.42
C PHE A 357 20.06 1.47 13.76
N THR A 358 20.67 0.28 13.81
CA THR A 358 21.20 -0.29 15.05
C THR A 358 22.27 0.60 15.69
N LYS A 359 23.06 1.34 14.90
CA LYS A 359 24.02 2.34 15.42
C LYS A 359 23.34 3.56 16.06
N ILE A 360 22.17 3.93 15.56
CA ILE A 360 21.45 5.16 15.96
C ILE A 360 20.47 4.91 17.11
N ILE A 361 19.69 3.82 17.02
CA ILE A 361 18.60 3.51 17.97
C ILE A 361 18.86 2.25 18.81
N GLY A 362 20.01 1.59 18.63
CA GLY A 362 20.43 0.43 19.43
C GLY A 362 19.76 -0.90 19.10
N ARG A 363 19.00 -0.97 17.99
CA ARG A 363 18.26 -2.15 17.55
C ARG A 363 17.88 -2.06 16.07
N ASP A 364 17.48 -3.19 15.50
CA ASP A 364 16.87 -3.24 14.18
C ASP A 364 15.53 -2.48 14.18
N LEU A 365 15.34 -1.68 13.13
CA LEU A 365 14.08 -0.99 12.89
C LEU A 365 13.15 -1.86 12.04
N LEU A 366 13.69 -2.50 11.00
CA LEU A 366 12.94 -3.24 9.99
C LEU A 366 12.96 -4.74 10.28
N SER A 367 11.86 -5.43 10.00
CA SER A 367 11.85 -6.88 9.87
C SER A 367 11.10 -7.28 8.61
N TYR A 368 11.34 -8.48 8.09
CA TYR A 368 10.69 -8.94 6.87
C TYR A 368 10.28 -10.41 6.96
N GLU A 369 9.25 -10.76 6.19
CA GLU A 369 8.76 -12.12 6.02
C GLU A 369 8.47 -12.38 4.54
N PHE A 370 9.07 -13.42 3.96
CA PHE A 370 8.73 -13.86 2.60
C PHE A 370 7.43 -14.65 2.62
N ILE A 371 6.43 -14.18 1.87
CA ILE A 371 5.17 -14.90 1.70
C ILE A 371 5.31 -15.86 0.51
N GLU A 372 5.35 -17.15 0.80
CA GLU A 372 5.41 -18.19 -0.22
C GLU A 372 4.10 -18.28 -1.01
N SER A 373 4.18 -18.79 -2.25
CA SER A 373 3.01 -18.92 -3.13
C SER A 373 1.92 -19.83 -2.57
N SER A 374 2.28 -20.79 -1.72
CA SER A 374 1.37 -21.73 -1.06
C SER A 374 0.72 -21.19 0.22
N ASP A 375 1.13 -20.01 0.69
CA ASP A 375 0.56 -19.42 1.91
C ASP A 375 -0.91 -19.01 1.67
N PRO A 376 -1.88 -19.55 2.44
CA PRO A 376 -3.28 -19.17 2.30
C PRO A 376 -3.52 -17.68 2.57
N GLU A 377 -2.73 -17.05 3.43
CA GLU A 377 -2.84 -15.63 3.80
C GLU A 377 -2.26 -14.70 2.72
N LYS A 378 -1.57 -15.24 1.71
CA LYS A 378 -1.00 -14.46 0.59
C LYS A 378 -2.03 -13.58 -0.12
N SER A 379 -3.27 -14.06 -0.19
CA SER A 379 -4.37 -13.32 -0.83
C SER A 379 -4.93 -12.20 0.05
N HIS A 380 -4.71 -12.24 1.35
CA HIS A 380 -5.19 -11.25 2.32
C HIS A 380 -4.25 -10.04 2.40
N ILE A 381 -2.94 -10.28 2.38
CA ILE A 381 -1.91 -9.24 2.45
C ILE A 381 -1.68 -8.67 1.05
N THR A 382 -2.13 -7.45 0.79
CA THR A 382 -2.04 -6.83 -0.55
C THR A 382 -1.33 -5.49 -0.46
N ALA A 383 -0.48 -5.16 -1.44
CA ALA A 383 0.14 -3.83 -1.50
C ALA A 383 -0.95 -2.75 -1.58
N GLY A 384 -0.82 -1.71 -0.76
CA GLY A 384 -1.84 -0.67 -0.59
C GLY A 384 -2.89 -0.96 0.49
N ASP A 385 -2.89 -2.12 1.13
CA ASP A 385 -3.62 -2.32 2.38
C ASP A 385 -2.87 -1.65 3.53
N ILE A 386 -3.47 -0.61 4.14
CA ILE A 386 -2.82 0.20 5.17
C ILE A 386 -2.48 -0.55 6.46
N ARG A 387 -2.93 -1.80 6.59
CA ARG A 387 -2.64 -2.66 7.75
C ARG A 387 -1.27 -3.33 7.66
N TYR A 388 -0.66 -3.34 6.48
CA TYR A 388 0.59 -4.05 6.22
C TYR A 388 1.58 -3.18 5.45
N ASN A 389 2.88 -3.37 5.71
CA ASN A 389 3.91 -2.90 4.79
C ASN A 389 4.24 -4.01 3.81
N VAL A 390 4.30 -3.73 2.51
CA VAL A 390 4.46 -4.76 1.48
C VAL A 390 5.55 -4.39 0.49
N MET A 391 6.50 -5.29 0.29
CA MET A 391 7.48 -5.22 -0.79
C MET A 391 7.14 -6.30 -1.81
N GLU A 392 6.74 -5.91 -3.02
CA GLU A 392 6.20 -6.82 -4.02
C GLU A 392 7.01 -6.76 -5.32
N TRP A 393 7.47 -7.94 -5.76
CA TRP A 393 7.84 -8.16 -7.16
C TRP A 393 6.54 -8.15 -7.98
N ASP A 394 6.25 -7.05 -8.66
CA ASP A 394 4.93 -6.83 -9.25
C ASP A 394 4.72 -7.76 -10.45
N LEU A 395 3.72 -8.64 -10.33
CA LEU A 395 3.25 -9.54 -11.37
C LEU A 395 1.84 -9.17 -11.85
N ASN A 396 1.25 -8.15 -11.24
CA ASN A 396 -0.15 -7.82 -11.37
C ASN A 396 -0.39 -6.55 -12.20
N ASN A 397 0.62 -5.70 -12.37
CA ASN A 397 0.54 -4.51 -13.21
C ASN A 397 1.87 -4.28 -13.91
N ILE A 398 1.81 -3.90 -15.18
CA ILE A 398 2.95 -3.32 -15.88
C ILE A 398 2.88 -1.81 -15.70
N ALA A 399 4.00 -1.18 -15.35
CA ALA A 399 4.12 0.25 -15.18
C ALA A 399 5.43 0.78 -15.79
N SER A 400 5.55 2.11 -15.92
CA SER A 400 6.70 2.76 -16.53
C SER A 400 7.93 2.89 -15.63
N TYR A 401 7.77 2.73 -14.32
CA TYR A 401 8.84 2.81 -13.32
C TYR A 401 9.62 1.49 -13.20
N GLY A 402 10.83 1.52 -12.63
CA GLY A 402 11.59 0.33 -12.24
C GLY A 402 11.21 -0.11 -10.82
N GLY A 403 11.39 0.81 -9.87
CA GLY A 403 10.89 0.73 -8.49
C GLY A 403 9.88 1.85 -8.19
N LEU A 404 9.04 1.64 -7.18
CA LEU A 404 8.14 2.67 -6.63
C LEU A 404 7.93 2.42 -5.13
N GLY A 405 8.34 3.36 -4.28
CA GLY A 405 8.29 3.26 -2.82
C GLY A 405 7.35 4.26 -2.12
N PRO A 406 6.01 4.19 -2.28
CA PRO A 406 5.12 5.16 -1.66
C PRO A 406 4.79 4.76 -0.22
N SER A 407 4.51 5.77 0.61
CA SER A 407 4.08 5.58 1.99
C SER A 407 2.88 6.45 2.34
N ILE A 408 2.05 5.94 3.25
CA ILE A 408 0.84 6.60 3.72
C ILE A 408 1.06 6.95 5.19
N ALA A 409 0.98 8.25 5.51
CA ALA A 409 1.24 8.77 6.84
C ALA A 409 0.04 9.53 7.40
N ASN A 410 -0.09 9.55 8.73
CA ASN A 410 -1.08 10.37 9.42
C ASN A 410 -0.86 11.84 9.08
N GLN A 411 -1.90 12.51 8.56
CA GLN A 411 -1.80 13.88 8.04
C GLN A 411 -1.31 14.92 9.04
N PHE A 412 -1.58 14.73 10.34
CA PHE A 412 -1.23 15.72 11.37
C PHE A 412 0.10 15.40 12.04
N THR A 413 0.37 14.12 12.31
CA THR A 413 1.59 13.74 13.04
C THR A 413 2.78 13.49 12.12
N GLY A 414 2.56 13.00 10.90
CA GLY A 414 3.60 12.47 10.02
C GLY A 414 3.99 11.03 10.36
N GLU A 415 3.25 10.33 11.23
CA GLU A 415 3.51 8.92 11.51
C GLU A 415 3.13 8.05 10.30
N THR A 416 4.10 7.36 9.71
CA THR A 416 3.84 6.40 8.61
C THR A 416 3.03 5.22 9.14
N MET A 417 1.86 5.00 8.56
CA MET A 417 0.93 3.92 8.91
C MET A 417 1.18 2.66 8.08
N SER A 418 1.50 2.85 6.80
CA SER A 418 1.85 1.77 5.87
C SER A 418 2.78 2.27 4.80
N ALA A 419 3.65 1.40 4.31
CA ALA A 419 4.52 1.71 3.18
C ALA A 419 4.67 0.52 2.24
N ASN A 420 4.87 0.80 0.97
CA ASN A 420 4.93 -0.22 -0.07
C ASN A 420 6.22 -0.05 -0.89
N VAL A 421 6.71 -1.14 -1.47
CA VAL A 421 7.73 -1.10 -2.52
C VAL A 421 7.24 -1.99 -3.66
N LEU A 422 7.06 -1.43 -4.85
CA LEU A 422 6.72 -2.19 -6.05
C LEU A 422 7.90 -2.21 -7.00
N ILE A 423 8.27 -3.40 -7.45
CA ILE A 423 9.36 -3.59 -8.41
C ILE A 423 8.80 -4.20 -9.70
N GLN A 424 9.06 -3.56 -10.86
CA GLN A 424 8.73 -4.07 -12.20
C GLN A 424 9.70 -5.18 -12.63
N GLY A 425 9.83 -6.19 -11.78
CA GLY A 425 10.87 -7.20 -11.87
C GLY A 425 10.90 -7.97 -13.19
N PRO A 426 9.78 -8.52 -13.71
CA PRO A 426 9.80 -9.25 -14.99
C PRO A 426 10.27 -8.36 -16.15
N THR A 427 9.75 -7.14 -16.23
CA THR A 427 10.10 -6.15 -17.26
C THR A 427 11.58 -5.76 -17.20
N ILE A 428 12.11 -5.53 -16.00
CA ILE A 428 13.54 -5.29 -15.76
C ILE A 428 14.36 -6.49 -16.22
N ILE A 429 14.04 -7.72 -15.79
CA ILE A 429 14.81 -8.91 -16.21
C ILE A 429 14.85 -9.08 -17.72
N GLU A 430 13.71 -8.90 -18.39
CA GLU A 430 13.64 -8.99 -19.85
C GLU A 430 14.54 -7.95 -20.53
N LEU A 431 14.43 -6.68 -20.12
CA LEU A 431 15.21 -5.58 -20.68
C LEU A 431 16.72 -5.78 -20.52
N TYR A 432 17.15 -6.14 -19.31
CA TYR A 432 18.58 -6.35 -19.04
C TYR A 432 19.11 -7.61 -19.71
N THR A 433 18.30 -8.67 -19.87
CA THR A 433 18.70 -9.86 -20.62
C THR A 433 19.00 -9.51 -22.08
N LYS A 434 18.12 -8.73 -22.73
CA LYS A 434 18.33 -8.24 -24.10
C LYS A 434 19.59 -7.37 -24.20
N TRP A 435 19.79 -6.48 -23.23
CA TRP A 435 20.97 -5.61 -23.19
C TRP A 435 22.29 -6.38 -23.04
N PHE A 436 22.34 -7.40 -22.17
CA PHE A 436 23.54 -8.24 -21.99
C PHE A 436 23.88 -9.05 -23.24
N ALA A 437 22.87 -9.63 -23.89
CA ALA A 437 23.06 -10.34 -25.16
C ALA A 437 23.62 -9.41 -26.24
N LEU A 438 23.04 -8.22 -26.38
CA LEU A 438 23.50 -7.19 -27.32
C LEU A 438 24.94 -6.75 -27.00
N SER A 439 25.28 -6.58 -25.73
CA SER A 439 26.63 -6.20 -25.30
C SER A 439 27.67 -7.26 -25.67
N GLN A 440 27.33 -8.55 -25.58
CA GLN A 440 28.20 -9.62 -26.05
C GLN A 440 28.42 -9.56 -27.57
N THR A 441 27.36 -9.34 -28.35
CA THR A 441 27.47 -9.14 -29.81
C THR A 441 28.33 -7.93 -30.15
N ALA A 442 28.13 -6.80 -29.47
CA ALA A 442 28.92 -5.58 -29.69
C ALA A 442 30.41 -5.80 -29.39
N ARG A 443 30.74 -6.54 -28.32
CA ARG A 443 32.13 -6.90 -28.01
C ARG A 443 32.76 -7.78 -29.08
N ASN A 444 32.03 -8.77 -29.61
CA ASN A 444 32.53 -9.62 -30.69
C ASN A 444 32.83 -8.79 -31.95
N LEU A 445 31.93 -7.88 -32.33
CA LEU A 445 32.13 -6.98 -33.47
C LEU A 445 33.36 -6.09 -33.27
N ILE A 446 33.58 -5.55 -32.07
CA ILE A 446 34.77 -4.75 -31.76
C ILE A 446 36.04 -5.61 -31.90
N ALA A 447 36.02 -6.85 -31.39
CA ALA A 447 37.15 -7.78 -31.51
C ALA A 447 37.47 -8.14 -32.98
N GLU A 448 36.46 -8.12 -33.87
CA GLU A 448 36.59 -8.31 -35.31
C GLU A 448 37.02 -7.02 -36.07
N GLY A 449 37.26 -5.91 -35.37
CA GLY A 449 37.59 -4.61 -35.99
C GLY A 449 36.38 -3.85 -36.56
N ARG A 450 35.15 -4.30 -36.27
CA ARG A 450 33.89 -3.75 -36.78
C ARG A 450 33.23 -2.80 -35.78
N SER A 451 34.02 -1.86 -35.24
CA SER A 451 33.57 -0.92 -34.20
C SER A 451 32.38 -0.04 -34.60
N ASN A 452 32.27 0.33 -35.88
CA ASN A 452 31.14 1.11 -36.39
C ASN A 452 29.82 0.34 -36.30
N GLU A 453 29.85 -0.97 -36.58
CA GLU A 453 28.67 -1.83 -36.48
C GLU A 453 28.28 -2.08 -35.03
N ALA A 454 29.27 -2.26 -34.14
CA ALA A 454 29.05 -2.35 -32.70
C ALA A 454 28.35 -1.09 -32.16
N ASN A 455 28.83 0.09 -32.54
CA ASN A 455 28.22 1.36 -32.15
C ASN A 455 26.80 1.51 -32.73
N ALA A 456 26.56 1.06 -33.97
CA ALA A 456 25.25 1.13 -34.60
C ALA A 456 24.21 0.26 -33.88
N ILE A 457 24.55 -0.96 -33.47
CA ILE A 457 23.61 -1.83 -32.75
C ILE A 457 23.28 -1.29 -31.35
N VAL A 458 24.28 -0.72 -30.65
CA VAL A 458 24.07 -0.08 -29.33
C VAL A 458 23.20 1.17 -29.47
N ALA A 459 23.46 2.01 -30.48
CA ALA A 459 22.65 3.19 -30.75
C ALA A 459 21.20 2.82 -31.11
N LYS A 460 21.00 1.76 -31.90
CA LYS A 460 19.68 1.25 -32.25
C LYS A 460 18.91 0.77 -31.00
N PHE A 461 19.56 -0.03 -30.15
CA PHE A 461 18.94 -0.49 -28.90
C PHE A 461 18.53 0.67 -28.00
N ASN A 462 19.40 1.66 -27.83
CA ASN A 462 19.09 2.87 -27.07
C ASN A 462 17.91 3.64 -27.65
N LYS A 463 17.83 3.76 -28.98
CA LYS A 463 16.71 4.42 -29.66
C LYS A 463 15.40 3.67 -29.41
N GLU A 464 15.40 2.35 -29.52
CA GLU A 464 14.22 1.51 -29.29
C GLU A 464 13.78 1.58 -27.82
N ALA A 465 14.71 1.39 -26.89
CA ALA A 465 14.49 1.49 -25.45
C ALA A 465 13.94 2.88 -25.04
N LYS A 466 14.50 3.96 -25.61
CA LYS A 466 14.02 5.33 -25.37
C LYS A 466 12.66 5.59 -26.00
N ALA A 467 12.37 5.03 -27.18
CA ALA A 467 11.06 5.14 -27.81
C ALA A 467 9.98 4.42 -26.99
N GLU A 468 10.32 3.28 -26.39
CA GLU A 468 9.48 2.55 -25.43
C GLU A 468 9.09 3.45 -24.25
N LEU A 469 10.06 4.13 -23.61
CA LEU A 469 9.76 5.10 -22.54
C LEU A 469 9.02 6.35 -23.01
N ALA A 470 9.38 6.92 -24.15
CA ALA A 470 8.73 8.13 -24.65
C ALA A 470 7.25 7.91 -25.00
N ASN A 471 6.85 6.67 -25.30
CA ASN A 471 5.45 6.30 -25.44
C ASN A 471 4.76 6.11 -24.08
N ARG A 472 5.51 5.75 -23.03
CA ARG A 472 5.04 5.55 -21.65
C ARG A 472 4.76 6.86 -20.90
N SER A 473 5.62 7.88 -21.02
CA SER A 473 5.54 9.12 -20.23
C SER A 473 4.49 10.15 -20.69
N LYS A 474 3.59 9.82 -21.63
CA LYS A 474 2.70 10.81 -22.27
C LYS A 474 1.36 11.03 -21.58
N VAL A 475 0.95 10.17 -20.66
CA VAL A 475 -0.38 10.25 -20.06
C VAL A 475 -0.28 10.50 -18.56
N LYS A 476 -0.71 11.69 -18.14
CA LYS A 476 -0.91 12.03 -16.73
C LYS A 476 -2.40 12.02 -16.41
N PHE A 477 -2.74 11.48 -15.26
CA PHE A 477 -4.08 11.38 -14.71
C PHE A 477 -4.21 12.23 -13.45
N ALA A 478 -5.42 12.74 -13.23
CA ALA A 478 -5.85 13.18 -11.92
C ALA A 478 -7.02 12.28 -11.52
N VAL A 479 -7.03 11.80 -10.28
CA VAL A 479 -8.13 11.00 -9.73
C VAL A 479 -8.72 11.78 -8.55
N LYS A 480 -10.05 11.91 -8.46
CA LYS A 480 -10.75 12.57 -7.35
C LYS A 480 -11.96 11.77 -6.91
N LEU A 481 -12.27 11.94 -5.63
CA LEU A 481 -13.56 11.60 -5.03
C LEU A 481 -14.29 12.93 -4.75
N GLY A 482 -15.21 13.31 -5.62
CA GLY A 482 -15.81 14.65 -5.61
C GLY A 482 -14.75 15.74 -5.73
N ASN A 483 -14.52 16.51 -4.66
CA ASN A 483 -13.51 17.57 -4.62
C ASN A 483 -12.13 17.10 -4.10
N LEU A 484 -12.03 15.88 -3.59
CA LEU A 484 -10.81 15.36 -2.98
C LEU A 484 -9.89 14.75 -4.03
N GLU A 485 -8.71 15.33 -4.24
CA GLU A 485 -7.68 14.79 -5.13
C GLU A 485 -6.92 13.63 -4.50
N MET A 486 -6.66 12.60 -5.30
CA MET A 486 -5.87 11.43 -4.97
C MET A 486 -4.48 11.56 -5.59
N ASN A 487 -3.48 11.03 -4.90
CA ASN A 487 -2.09 11.04 -5.31
C ASN A 487 -1.82 9.85 -6.24
N VAL A 488 -1.44 10.14 -7.48
CA VAL A 488 -1.01 9.13 -8.44
C VAL A 488 0.52 9.03 -8.36
N HIS A 489 1.02 8.29 -7.37
CA HIS A 489 2.45 8.24 -7.03
C HIS A 489 3.37 7.90 -8.21
N ALA A 490 2.93 7.06 -9.15
CA ALA A 490 3.71 6.72 -10.35
C ALA A 490 3.99 7.93 -11.28
N GLN A 491 3.36 9.08 -11.03
CA GLN A 491 3.55 10.33 -11.78
C GLN A 491 4.32 11.39 -10.98
N GLU A 492 4.68 11.09 -9.72
CA GLU A 492 5.41 11.99 -8.84
C GLU A 492 6.90 11.91 -9.13
N VAL A 493 7.49 13.03 -9.54
CA VAL A 493 8.92 13.09 -9.90
C VAL A 493 9.83 12.72 -8.72
N GLU A 494 9.38 12.90 -7.48
CA GLU A 494 10.12 12.56 -6.25
C GLU A 494 10.11 11.07 -5.91
N LEU A 495 9.26 10.27 -6.58
CA LEU A 495 9.12 8.82 -6.41
C LEU A 495 9.39 8.05 -7.71
N GLU A 496 9.48 8.74 -8.85
CA GLU A 496 9.68 8.09 -10.15
C GLU A 496 11.13 7.59 -10.29
N ASP A 497 11.33 6.28 -10.16
CA ASP A 497 12.50 5.59 -10.72
C ASP A 497 12.20 5.20 -12.18
N PRO A 498 12.61 5.97 -13.20
CA PRO A 498 12.37 5.57 -14.57
C PRO A 498 13.19 4.33 -14.88
N MET A 499 12.52 3.29 -15.41
CA MET A 499 13.17 2.02 -15.77
C MET A 499 14.38 2.21 -16.72
N ILE A 500 14.41 3.34 -17.45
CA ILE A 500 15.55 3.77 -18.27
C ILE A 500 15.92 5.22 -17.94
N LYS A 501 16.74 5.40 -16.90
CA LYS A 501 17.54 6.61 -16.67
C LYS A 501 18.89 6.43 -17.37
N ASN A 502 19.10 7.13 -18.48
CA ASN A 502 20.32 7.11 -19.32
C ASN A 502 20.46 5.94 -20.30
N HIS A 503 21.36 6.17 -21.27
CA HIS A 503 21.71 5.26 -22.35
C HIS A 503 22.37 3.98 -21.81
N PHE A 504 22.07 2.86 -22.44
CA PHE A 504 22.73 1.59 -22.29
C PHE A 504 24.09 1.62 -23.00
N GLU A 505 25.15 1.28 -22.27
CA GLU A 505 26.51 1.14 -22.81
C GLU A 505 26.86 -0.33 -23.06
N ILE A 506 28.01 -0.62 -23.66
CA ILE A 506 28.49 -2.00 -23.77
C ILE A 506 28.92 -2.46 -22.37
N VAL A 507 28.33 -3.54 -21.87
CA VAL A 507 28.74 -4.14 -20.59
C VAL A 507 30.24 -4.47 -20.61
N PRO A 508 31.02 -4.00 -19.62
CA PRO A 508 32.45 -4.31 -19.52
C PRO A 508 32.75 -5.81 -19.51
N ALA A 509 33.90 -6.19 -20.06
CA ALA A 509 34.34 -7.58 -20.03
C ALA A 509 34.52 -8.07 -18.57
N GLY A 510 34.11 -9.32 -18.31
CA GLY A 510 34.21 -9.94 -16.97
C GLY A 510 33.01 -9.68 -16.05
N ILE A 511 32.12 -8.74 -16.37
CA ILE A 511 30.89 -8.53 -15.63
C ILE A 511 29.82 -9.53 -16.09
N THR A 512 29.35 -10.38 -15.18
CA THR A 512 28.28 -11.33 -15.46
C THR A 512 26.90 -10.68 -15.23
N PHE A 513 25.88 -11.24 -15.88
CA PHE A 513 24.50 -10.81 -15.69
C PHE A 513 24.10 -10.88 -14.21
N ASP A 514 24.38 -12.00 -13.54
CA ASP A 514 23.99 -12.19 -12.14
C ASP A 514 24.68 -11.21 -11.20
N ALA A 515 25.97 -10.93 -11.40
CA ALA A 515 26.71 -9.96 -10.59
C ALA A 515 26.13 -8.55 -10.75
N TYR A 516 25.85 -8.14 -11.99
CA TYR A 516 25.25 -6.85 -12.28
C TYR A 516 23.85 -6.73 -11.69
N MET A 517 22.99 -7.73 -11.92
CA MET A 517 21.60 -7.69 -11.45
C MET A 517 21.52 -7.72 -9.92
N THR A 518 22.44 -8.42 -9.25
CA THR A 518 22.54 -8.40 -7.78
C THR A 518 22.80 -6.98 -7.28
N GLY A 519 23.78 -6.27 -7.85
CA GLY A 519 24.07 -4.87 -7.50
C GLY A 519 22.90 -3.94 -7.82
N TYR A 520 22.34 -4.05 -9.04
CA TYR A 520 21.21 -3.22 -9.48
C TYR A 520 19.98 -3.35 -8.56
N PHE A 521 19.57 -4.58 -8.23
CA PHE A 521 18.42 -4.78 -7.34
C PHE A 521 18.73 -4.34 -5.91
N THR A 522 19.97 -4.52 -5.42
CA THR A 522 20.36 -4.02 -4.08
C THR A 522 20.19 -2.52 -3.99
N GLU A 523 20.78 -1.77 -4.93
CA GLU A 523 20.70 -0.30 -4.96
C GLU A 523 19.25 0.20 -5.08
N MET A 524 18.47 -0.37 -6.02
CA MET A 524 17.08 0.01 -6.22
C MET A 524 16.22 -0.29 -4.98
N LEU A 525 16.35 -1.47 -4.37
CA LEU A 525 15.53 -1.84 -3.21
C LEU A 525 15.86 -0.99 -1.98
N GLU A 526 17.14 -0.71 -1.75
CA GLU A 526 17.55 0.18 -0.66
C GLU A 526 17.06 1.61 -0.89
N HIS A 527 17.07 2.08 -2.13
CA HIS A 527 16.52 3.38 -2.54
C HIS A 527 15.02 3.47 -2.26
N GLU A 528 14.22 2.51 -2.76
CA GLU A 528 12.77 2.50 -2.55
C GLU A 528 12.41 2.32 -1.07
N LEU A 529 13.19 1.55 -0.30
CA LEU A 529 13.05 1.51 1.17
C LEU A 529 13.38 2.84 1.82
N GLY A 530 14.35 3.60 1.30
CA GLY A 530 14.68 4.95 1.75
C GLY A 530 13.49 5.91 1.63
N HIS A 531 12.71 5.80 0.56
CA HIS A 531 11.44 6.53 0.41
C HIS A 531 10.44 6.20 1.52
N ASN A 532 10.26 4.92 1.81
CA ASN A 532 9.39 4.48 2.90
C ASN A 532 9.87 4.94 4.30
N LEU A 533 11.18 5.20 4.45
CA LEU A 533 11.78 5.76 5.66
C LEU A 533 11.65 7.30 5.74
N GLY A 534 11.03 7.92 4.73
CA GLY A 534 10.73 9.36 4.70
C GLY A 534 11.73 10.20 3.91
N LEU A 535 12.68 9.60 3.20
CA LEU A 535 13.68 10.33 2.41
C LEU A 535 13.17 10.60 1.00
N ARG A 536 13.37 11.81 0.48
CA ARG A 536 13.11 12.14 -0.93
C ARG A 536 14.41 12.37 -1.71
N HIS A 537 14.31 12.47 -3.03
CA HIS A 537 15.44 12.89 -3.86
C HIS A 537 15.86 14.34 -3.55
N ASN A 538 17.05 14.75 -4.01
CA ASN A 538 17.44 16.16 -4.14
C ASN A 538 17.58 16.96 -2.82
N PHE A 539 18.37 16.46 -1.87
CA PHE A 539 18.86 17.28 -0.74
C PHE A 539 20.22 17.93 -1.08
N LYS A 540 20.64 18.97 -0.35
CA LYS A 540 21.82 19.82 -0.70
C LYS A 540 23.13 19.06 -0.96
N GLY A 541 23.27 17.83 -0.46
CA GLY A 541 24.43 16.95 -0.67
C GLY A 541 24.35 16.04 -1.89
N ASN A 542 23.25 16.05 -2.64
CA ASN A 542 23.01 15.17 -3.79
C ASN A 542 23.77 15.65 -5.05
N LEU A 543 24.50 14.74 -5.72
CA LEU A 543 25.21 15.02 -6.98
C LEU A 543 24.32 15.57 -8.10
N GLY A 544 23.04 15.19 -8.13
CA GLY A 544 22.04 15.67 -9.08
C GLY A 544 21.76 17.17 -9.01
N ALA A 545 22.13 17.85 -7.92
CA ALA A 545 22.02 19.30 -7.82
C ALA A 545 23.13 20.05 -8.60
N TYR A 546 24.21 19.37 -9.01
CA TYR A 546 25.39 20.02 -9.58
C TYR A 546 25.93 19.40 -10.88
N GLU A 547 25.35 18.31 -11.41
CA GLU A 547 25.73 17.61 -12.67
C GLU A 547 27.23 17.24 -12.84
N THR A 548 28.09 17.47 -11.86
CA THR A 548 29.53 17.16 -11.91
C THR A 548 29.82 15.87 -11.16
N GLY A 549 29.54 14.73 -11.77
CA GLY A 549 30.02 13.43 -11.28
C GLY A 549 31.37 13.09 -11.89
N GLU A 550 32.36 12.70 -11.08
CA GLU A 550 33.60 12.07 -11.59
C GLU A 550 33.36 10.58 -11.82
N LYS A 551 33.65 10.09 -13.04
CA LYS A 551 33.50 8.67 -13.40
C LYS A 551 34.34 7.79 -12.45
N GLY A 552 33.70 6.79 -11.83
CA GLY A 552 34.33 5.92 -10.82
C GLY A 552 34.23 6.41 -9.37
N SER A 553 33.55 7.54 -9.12
CA SER A 553 33.20 7.99 -7.76
C SER A 553 32.05 7.17 -7.19
N VAL A 554 32.02 7.00 -5.87
CA VAL A 554 30.87 6.45 -5.15
C VAL A 554 29.75 7.49 -5.04
N SER A 555 28.51 7.02 -5.17
CA SER A 555 27.33 7.81 -4.82
C SER A 555 27.49 8.40 -3.42
N ARG A 556 27.06 9.66 -3.24
CA ARG A 556 27.10 10.31 -1.91
C ARG A 556 25.85 10.02 -1.09
N SER A 557 24.84 9.39 -1.70
CA SER A 557 23.57 9.09 -1.05
C SER A 557 22.88 7.89 -1.71
N ILE A 558 22.29 7.01 -0.92
CA ILE A 558 21.43 5.94 -1.46
C ILE A 558 20.20 6.49 -2.22
N MET A 559 19.81 7.74 -1.93
CA MET A 559 18.73 8.45 -2.62
C MET A 559 19.19 9.17 -3.90
N GLU A 560 20.43 8.93 -4.35
CA GLU A 560 20.91 9.35 -5.66
C GLU A 560 20.63 8.29 -6.72
N TYR A 561 20.20 8.72 -7.91
CA TYR A 561 20.29 7.87 -9.08
C TYR A 561 21.60 8.15 -9.80
N LEU A 562 22.57 7.26 -9.60
CA LEU A 562 23.71 7.24 -10.49
C LEU A 562 23.26 6.75 -11.86
N GLY A 563 23.59 7.52 -12.91
CA GLY A 563 23.41 7.02 -14.26
C GLY A 563 24.27 5.78 -14.49
N ARG A 564 23.85 4.89 -15.41
CA ARG A 564 24.63 3.70 -15.79
C ARG A 564 26.13 3.96 -16.06
N PRO A 565 26.58 5.12 -16.59
CA PRO A 565 28.01 5.39 -16.77
C PRO A 565 28.82 5.56 -15.47
N TYR A 566 28.13 5.73 -14.33
CA TYR A 566 28.69 5.94 -13.00
C TYR A 566 28.52 4.70 -12.09
N ARG A 567 27.78 3.69 -12.54
CA ARG A 567 27.66 2.36 -11.90
C ARG A 567 28.65 1.40 -12.52
#